data_AF-A0A376D3U4-F1
#
_entry.id   AF-A0A376D3U4-F1
#
_cell.length_a   1.000
_cell.length_b   1.000
_cell.length_c   1.000
_cell.angle_alpha   90.00
_cell.angle_beta   90.00
_cell.angle_gamma   90.00
#
_symmetry.space_group_name_H-M   'P 1'
#
loop_
_entity.id
_entity.type
_entity.pdbx_description
1 polymer ?
#
loop_
_entity_poly.entity_id
_entity_poly.type
_entity_poly.pdbx_seq_one_letter_code
_entity_poly.pdbx_strand_id
1 'polypeptide(L)' 'MSNRDDVEQRLIDICVKGVPNYFGAQRFGIGGSNLQGALRWAQTNTPVRDRNKRSFWLSAARSALFNQIVAERLKKSRR' A
#
# COMPACT_ATOMS: atom_id res chain seq x y z
N MET A 1 -17.78 -4.16 -20.32
CA MET A 1 -18.89 -4.07 -19.35
C MET A 1 -18.53 -4.96 -18.17
N SER A 2 -18.70 -4.47 -16.93
CA SER A 2 -18.52 -5.32 -15.74
C SER A 2 -19.53 -6.46 -15.81
N ASN A 3 -19.07 -7.71 -15.80
CA ASN A 3 -19.97 -8.85 -15.73
C ASN A 3 -20.55 -8.91 -14.30
N ARG A 4 -21.86 -8.80 -14.18
CA ARG A 4 -22.56 -8.81 -12.89
C ARG A 4 -22.23 -10.07 -12.09
N ASP A 5 -22.16 -11.20 -12.78
CA ASP A 5 -21.91 -12.52 -12.19
C ASP A 5 -20.49 -12.61 -11.61
N ASP A 6 -19.48 -11.97 -12.23
CA ASP A 6 -18.11 -11.91 -11.71
C ASP A 6 -18.02 -11.09 -10.41
N VAL A 7 -18.78 -9.99 -10.31
CA VAL A 7 -18.83 -9.18 -9.09
C VAL A 7 -19.50 -9.95 -7.96
N GLU A 8 -20.63 -10.61 -8.25
CA GLU A 8 -21.35 -11.41 -7.26
C GLU A 8 -20.50 -12.57 -6.73
N GLN A 9 -19.82 -13.29 -7.62
CA GLN A 9 -18.92 -14.37 -7.25
C GLN A 9 -17.77 -13.89 -6.35
N ARG A 10 -17.18 -12.72 -6.66
CA ARG A 10 -16.11 -12.13 -5.82
C ARG A 10 -16.61 -11.71 -4.45
N LEU A 11 -17.81 -11.16 -4.34
CA LEU A 11 -18.39 -10.78 -3.05
C LEU A 11 -18.58 -12.01 -2.14
N ILE A 12 -19.08 -13.12 -2.69
CA ILE A 12 -19.21 -14.39 -1.98
C ILE A 12 -17.84 -14.88 -1.51
N ASP A 13 -16.83 -14.85 -2.39
CA ASP A 13 -15.47 -15.26 -2.04
C ASP A 13 -14.85 -14.39 -0.93
N ILE A 14 -15.10 -13.08 -0.95
CA ILE A 14 -14.62 -12.15 0.09
C ILE A 14 -15.21 -12.48 1.46
N CYS A 15 -16.48 -12.89 1.54
CA CYS A 15 -17.10 -13.30 2.80
C CYS A 15 -16.39 -14.48 3.47
N VAL A 16 -15.83 -15.40 2.66
CA VAL A 16 -15.18 -16.62 3.16
C VAL A 16 -13.66 -16.43 3.32
N LYS A 17 -13.01 -15.79 2.35
CA LYS A 17 -11.54 -15.73 2.22
C LYS A 17 -10.96 -14.36 2.62
N GLY A 18 -11.81 -13.35 2.79
CA GLY A 18 -11.40 -11.97 3.04
C GLY A 18 -10.69 -11.32 1.84
N VAL A 19 -10.01 -10.21 2.10
CA VAL A 19 -9.15 -9.50 1.15
C VAL A 19 -7.79 -9.22 1.76
N PRO A 20 -6.74 -9.03 0.95
CA PRO A 20 -5.47 -8.53 1.43
C PRO A 20 -5.63 -7.16 2.10
N ASN A 21 -5.15 -7.01 3.33
CA ASN A 21 -5.27 -5.78 4.11
C ASN A 21 -4.26 -4.70 3.67
N TYR A 22 -4.27 -4.32 2.40
CA TYR A 22 -3.35 -3.32 1.86
C TYR A 22 -3.65 -1.92 2.39
N PHE A 23 -2.60 -1.12 2.55
CA PHE A 23 -2.75 0.33 2.59
C PHE A 23 -3.18 0.84 1.22
N GLY A 24 -4.33 1.52 1.15
CA GLY A 24 -4.84 2.12 -0.08
C GLY A 24 -3.99 3.28 -0.60
N ALA A 25 -4.20 3.67 -1.86
CA ALA A 25 -3.42 4.68 -2.57
C ALA A 25 -3.32 6.03 -1.80
N GLN A 26 -4.38 6.40 -1.09
CA GLN A 26 -4.45 7.61 -0.27
C GLN A 26 -3.35 7.69 0.81
N ARG A 27 -2.86 6.54 1.32
CA ARG A 27 -1.77 6.50 2.30
C ARG A 27 -0.46 7.07 1.76
N PHE A 28 -0.26 7.03 0.45
CA PHE A 28 1.00 7.41 -0.21
C PHE A 28 1.00 8.87 -0.68
N GLY A 29 -0.03 9.66 -0.33
CA GLY A 29 -0.16 11.06 -0.71
C GLY A 29 -0.71 11.25 -2.12
N ILE A 30 -1.14 12.47 -2.44
CA ILE A 30 -1.64 12.81 -3.78
C ILE A 30 -0.55 12.50 -4.81
N GLY A 31 -0.88 11.66 -5.80
CA GLY A 31 0.07 11.21 -6.82
C GLY A 31 1.27 10.41 -6.29
N GLY A 32 1.22 9.88 -5.07
CA GLY A 32 2.34 9.16 -4.46
C GLY A 32 3.43 10.05 -3.86
N SER A 33 3.16 11.34 -3.66
CA SER A 33 4.15 12.33 -3.21
C SER A 33 4.83 12.00 -1.87
N ASN A 34 4.13 11.36 -0.94
CA ASN A 34 4.72 10.98 0.35
C ASN A 34 5.71 9.83 0.19
N LEU A 35 5.39 8.84 -0.64
CA LEU A 35 6.29 7.71 -0.89
C LEU A 35 7.53 8.14 -1.68
N GLN A 36 7.35 8.96 -2.72
CA GLN A 36 8.47 9.54 -3.48
C GLN A 36 9.37 10.43 -2.60
N GLY A 37 8.76 11.23 -1.72
CA GLY A 37 9.47 12.04 -0.73
C GLY A 37 10.29 11.17 0.22
N ALA A 38 9.69 10.09 0.74
CA ALA A 38 10.38 9.13 1.59
C ALA A 38 11.56 8.45 0.88
N LEU A 39 11.40 8.05 -0.39
CA LEU A 39 12.47 7.45 -1.20
C LEU A 39 13.63 8.41 -1.42
N ARG A 40 13.34 9.66 -1.83
CA ARG A 40 14.38 10.69 -1.99
C ARG A 40 15.10 10.92 -0.67
N TRP A 41 14.35 11.05 0.42
CA TRP A 41 14.94 11.24 1.73
C TRP A 41 15.83 10.07 2.16
N ALA A 42 15.41 8.82 1.92
CA ALA A 42 16.23 7.65 2.24
C ALA A 42 17.54 7.59 1.42
N GLN A 43 17.58 8.19 0.23
CA GLN A 43 18.76 8.28 -0.63
C GLN A 43 19.68 9.44 -0.27
N THR A 44 19.18 10.42 0.51
CA THR A 44 19.92 11.62 0.89
C THR A 44 20.14 11.65 2.40
N ASN A 45 21.37 11.73 2.88
CA ASN A 45 21.65 11.88 4.33
C ASN A 45 21.24 13.25 4.91
N THR A 46 20.32 13.98 4.28
CA THR A 46 19.82 15.26 4.73
C THR A 46 18.70 15.10 5.77
N PRO A 47 18.72 15.88 6.85
CA PRO A 47 17.65 15.84 7.86
C PRO A 47 16.38 16.53 7.36
N VAL A 48 15.21 15.91 7.60
CA VAL A 48 13.90 16.54 7.38
C VAL A 48 13.51 17.33 8.62
N ARG A 49 13.52 18.66 8.50
CA ARG A 49 13.21 19.58 9.61
C ARG A 49 11.72 19.61 9.97
N ASP A 50 10.84 19.49 8.97
CA ASP A 50 9.40 19.47 9.18
C ASP A 50 8.94 18.12 9.75
N ARG A 51 8.44 18.15 10.99
CA ARG A 51 7.98 16.95 11.72
C ARG A 51 6.77 16.28 11.06
N ASN A 52 5.83 17.05 10.53
CA ASN A 52 4.63 16.51 9.88
C ASN A 52 5.02 15.81 8.58
N LYS A 53 5.86 16.47 7.77
CA LYS A 53 6.39 15.90 6.54
C LYS A 53 7.17 14.61 6.80
N ARG A 54 8.02 14.61 7.83
CA ARG A 54 8.75 13.42 8.30
C ARG A 54 7.80 12.29 8.69
N SER A 55 6.75 12.58 9.45
CA SER A 55 5.74 11.59 9.86
C SER A 55 5.03 10.97 8.65
N PHE A 56 4.57 11.79 7.70
CA PHE A 56 3.94 11.30 6.47
C PHE A 56 4.87 10.43 5.62
N TRP A 57 6.13 10.83 5.44
CA TRP A 57 7.10 10.07 4.68
C TRP A 57 7.42 8.72 5.33
N LEU A 58 7.68 8.71 6.64
CA LEU A 58 7.90 7.46 7.37
C LEU A 58 6.68 6.55 7.33
N SER A 59 5.47 7.11 7.48
CA SER A 59 4.23 6.34 7.38
C SER A 59 4.05 5.74 5.98
N ALA A 60 4.35 6.49 4.92
CA ALA A 60 4.24 5.99 3.55
C ALA A 60 5.27 4.87 3.28
N ALA A 61 6.51 5.03 3.73
CA ALA A 61 7.56 4.03 3.55
C ALA A 61 7.20 2.68 4.20
N ARG A 62 6.82 2.68 5.48
CA ARG A 62 6.44 1.44 6.19
C ARG A 62 5.19 0.78 5.59
N SER A 63 4.23 1.57 5.12
CA SER A 63 3.04 1.06 4.44
C SER A 63 3.36 0.42 3.09
N ALA A 64 4.31 0.98 2.33
CA ALA A 64 4.74 0.42 1.06
C ALA A 64 5.45 -0.93 1.25
N LEU A 65 6.37 -1.00 2.23
CA LEU A 65 7.04 -2.25 2.59
C LEU A 65 6.05 -3.33 3.04
N PHE A 66 5.07 -2.95 3.87
CA PHE A 66 4.00 -3.87 4.27
C PHE A 66 3.23 -4.41 3.05
N ASN A 67 2.78 -3.52 2.16
CA ASN A 67 2.08 -3.93 0.93
C ASN A 67 2.93 -4.87 0.07
N GLN A 68 4.23 -4.60 -0.06
CA GLN A 68 5.15 -5.45 -0.81
C GLN A 68 5.27 -6.85 -0.18
N ILE A 69 5.43 -6.94 1.15
CA ILE A 69 5.52 -8.22 1.86
C ILE A 69 4.21 -9.02 1.72
N VAL A 70 3.06 -8.36 1.85
CA VAL A 70 1.75 -9.00 1.64
C VAL A 70 1.63 -9.52 0.20
N ALA A 71 2.03 -8.73 -0.79
CA ALA A 71 2.01 -9.15 -2.19
C ALA A 71 2.89 -10.39 -2.44
N GLU A 72 4.11 -10.43 -1.89
CA GLU A 72 4.98 -11.60 -1.98
C GLU A 72 4.40 -12.82 -1.25
N ARG A 73 3.74 -12.62 -0.11
CA ARG A 73 3.08 -13.73 0.63
C ARG A 73 1.92 -14.33 -0.18
N LEU A 74 1.13 -13.51 -0.86
CA LEU A 74 0.02 -13.99 -1.70
C LEU A 74 0.50 -14.86 -2.88
N LYS A 75 1.70 -14.60 -3.43
CA LYS A 75 2.30 -15.46 -4.47
C LYS A 75 2.57 -16.88 -3.96
N LYS A 76 2.95 -17.03 -2.68
CA LYS A 76 3.22 -18.34 -2.05
C LYS A 76 1.95 -19.09 -1.67
N SER A 77 0.93 -18.37 -1.20
CA SER A 77 -0.34 -18.95 -0.74
C SER A 77 -1.26 -19.41 -1.88
N ARG A 78 -0.90 -19.15 -3.13
CA ARG A 78 -1.68 -19.52 -4.32
C ARG A 78 -1.39 -20.94 -4.83
N ARG A 79 -0.85 -21.81 -3.97
CA ARG A 79 -0.69 -23.26 -4.18
C ARG A 79 -1.81 -24.01 -3.48
#